data_AF-A0AAU5TZC3-F1
#
_entry.id   AF-A0AAU5TZC3-F1
#
_cell.length_a   1.000
_cell.length_b   1.000
_cell.length_c   1.000
_cell.angle_alpha   90.00
_cell.angle_beta   90.00
_cell.angle_gamma   90.00
#
_symmetry.space_group_name_H-M   'P 1'
#
loop_
_entity.id
_entity.type
_entity.pdbx_description
1 polymer ?
#
loop_
_entity_poly.entity_id
_entity_poly.type
_entity_poly.pdbx_seq_one_letter_code
_entity_poly.pdbx_strand_id
1 'polypeptide(L)'
;MPGKSTHDSGQLSVGDATRTLTLPHLPYADAVHAALREVEVVPDHVETGLRTETFDGQRELFIRLEWLPGHDDLIPPGVQATGLVVHWSHLAGWSVCAGADVTVPPVDDLADPALIADAALHAAVYGLTERWVIPFEARWQYALELDIALVQFDEREAVR
;
A
#
# COMPACT_ATOMS: atom_id res chain seq x y z
N MET A 1 -54.62 -17.31 34.42
CA MET A 1 -53.29 -16.91 34.90
C MET A 1 -52.26 -17.33 33.86
N PRO A 2 -51.87 -16.44 32.93
CA PRO A 2 -50.90 -16.75 31.88
C PRO A 2 -49.47 -16.37 32.31
N GLY A 3 -48.53 -17.29 32.14
CA GLY A 3 -47.10 -17.02 32.27
C GLY A 3 -46.56 -16.39 30.98
N LYS A 4 -46.12 -15.14 31.08
CA LYS A 4 -45.51 -14.34 30.02
C LYS A 4 -44.03 -14.71 29.89
N SER A 5 -43.67 -15.49 28.88
CA SER A 5 -42.27 -15.63 28.45
C SER A 5 -41.96 -14.51 27.46
N THR A 6 -41.20 -13.52 27.91
CA THR A 6 -40.65 -12.47 27.05
C THR A 6 -39.44 -13.07 26.35
N HIS A 7 -39.62 -13.58 25.12
CA HIS A 7 -38.49 -13.76 24.21
C HIS A 7 -38.09 -12.38 23.69
N ASP A 8 -37.10 -11.81 24.38
CA ASP A 8 -36.37 -10.65 23.91
C ASP A 8 -35.60 -11.07 22.65
N SER A 9 -36.26 -10.88 21.51
CA SER A 9 -35.65 -11.05 20.19
C SER A 9 -34.79 -9.81 19.97
N GLY A 10 -33.58 -9.85 20.53
CA GLY A 10 -32.51 -8.91 20.24
C GLY A 10 -32.17 -9.02 18.76
N GLN A 11 -32.92 -8.30 17.95
CA GLN A 11 -32.71 -8.15 16.52
C GLN A 11 -31.41 -7.36 16.35
N LEU A 12 -30.29 -8.08 16.21
CA LEU A 12 -29.01 -7.49 15.84
C LEU A 12 -29.22 -6.67 14.57
N SER A 13 -28.96 -5.37 14.67
CA SER A 13 -29.06 -4.44 13.56
C SER A 13 -28.16 -4.93 12.43
N VAL A 14 -28.75 -5.12 11.24
CA VAL A 14 -28.08 -5.55 10.01
C VAL A 14 -26.91 -4.62 9.64
N GLY A 15 -26.83 -3.41 10.24
CA GLY A 15 -25.73 -2.48 10.06
C GLY A 15 -24.38 -2.91 10.64
N ASP A 16 -24.35 -3.76 11.68
CA ASP A 16 -23.08 -4.22 12.28
C ASP A 16 -22.49 -5.46 11.60
N ALA A 17 -23.31 -6.27 10.93
CA ALA A 17 -22.90 -7.52 10.31
C ALA A 17 -22.19 -7.36 8.95
N THR A 18 -22.31 -6.18 8.31
CA THR A 18 -21.66 -5.86 7.03
C THR A 18 -20.64 -4.74 7.14
N ARG A 19 -20.05 -4.54 8.32
CA ARG A 19 -18.88 -3.67 8.48
C ARG A 19 -17.64 -4.36 7.93
N THR A 20 -17.71 -4.79 6.67
CA THR A 20 -16.54 -5.13 5.86
C THR A 20 -15.66 -3.90 5.90
N LEU A 21 -14.49 -4.02 6.52
CA LEU A 21 -13.45 -3.00 6.43
C LEU A 21 -13.06 -2.93 4.96
N THR A 22 -13.75 -2.08 4.19
CA THR A 22 -13.27 -1.69 2.87
C THR A 22 -11.97 -0.92 3.14
N LEU A 23 -10.84 -1.58 2.89
CA LEU A 23 -9.53 -0.95 3.01
C LEU A 23 -9.45 0.16 1.95
N PRO A 24 -9.34 1.44 2.35
CA PRO A 24 -9.57 2.54 1.44
C PRO A 24 -8.48 2.68 0.36
N HIS A 25 -7.28 2.14 0.62
CA HIS A 25 -6.14 2.21 -0.29
C HIS A 25 -6.14 1.17 -1.41
N LEU A 26 -7.05 0.17 -1.40
CA LEU A 26 -7.06 -0.89 -2.42
C LEU A 26 -7.17 -0.35 -3.86
N PRO A 27 -8.03 0.64 -4.17
CA PRO A 27 -8.09 1.19 -5.52
C PRO A 27 -6.78 1.87 -5.96
N TYR A 28 -6.03 2.44 -5.01
CA TYR A 28 -4.72 3.02 -5.30
C TYR A 28 -3.68 1.92 -5.56
N ALA A 29 -3.70 0.86 -4.76
CA ALA A 29 -2.83 -0.31 -4.97
C ALA A 29 -3.07 -0.98 -6.33
N ASP A 30 -4.34 -1.12 -6.72
CA ASP A 30 -4.71 -1.65 -8.04
C ASP A 30 -4.18 -0.75 -9.17
N ALA A 31 -4.25 0.57 -9.00
CA ALA A 31 -3.74 1.52 -9.99
C ALA A 31 -2.21 1.45 -10.12
N VAL A 32 -1.48 1.34 -9.00
CA VAL A 32 -0.02 1.14 -9.01
C VAL A 32 0.36 -0.17 -9.70
N HIS A 33 -0.34 -1.25 -9.37
CA HIS A 33 -0.10 -2.55 -10.00
C HIS A 33 -0.42 -2.54 -11.50
N ALA A 34 -1.45 -1.80 -11.93
CA ALA A 34 -1.73 -1.59 -13.35
C ALA A 34 -0.61 -0.82 -14.06
N ALA A 35 -0.12 0.28 -13.46
CA ALA A 35 0.97 1.07 -14.03
C ALA A 35 2.28 0.26 -14.15
N LEU A 36 2.59 -0.59 -13.16
CA LEU A 36 3.74 -1.51 -13.21
C LEU A 36 3.66 -2.50 -14.39
N ARG A 37 2.46 -2.98 -14.71
CA ARG A 37 2.22 -3.84 -15.88
C ARG A 37 2.40 -3.10 -17.20
N GLU A 38 2.05 -1.81 -17.25
CA GLU A 38 2.21 -1.00 -18.46
C GLU A 38 3.68 -0.76 -18.82
N VAL A 39 4.57 -0.70 -17.83
CA VAL A 39 6.03 -0.57 -18.03
C VAL A 39 6.76 -1.91 -18.03
N GLU A 40 6.02 -3.03 -18.04
CA GLU A 40 6.56 -4.40 -18.05
C GLU A 40 7.51 -4.73 -16.88
N VAL A 41 7.31 -4.10 -15.70
CA VAL A 41 8.05 -4.39 -14.47
C VAL A 41 7.07 -4.94 -13.44
N VAL A 42 6.76 -6.23 -13.53
CA VAL A 42 5.67 -6.85 -12.75
C VAL A 42 6.24 -7.54 -11.51
N PRO A 43 5.78 -7.23 -10.29
CA PRO A 43 6.25 -7.91 -9.09
C PRO A 43 5.75 -9.36 -9.03
N ASP A 44 6.54 -10.26 -8.43
CA ASP A 44 6.15 -11.64 -8.13
C ASP A 44 5.00 -11.69 -7.11
N HIS A 45 5.06 -10.78 -6.14
CA HIS A 45 4.10 -10.71 -5.04
C HIS A 45 3.60 -9.29 -4.83
N VAL A 46 2.27 -9.20 -4.68
CA VAL A 46 1.57 -7.98 -4.28
C VAL A 46 0.79 -8.31 -3.01
N GLU A 47 1.14 -7.63 -1.93
CA GLU A 47 0.45 -7.73 -0.65
C GLU A 47 -0.13 -6.35 -0.30
N THR A 48 -1.39 -6.32 0.08
CA THR A 48 -2.07 -5.10 0.52
C THR A 48 -2.87 -5.44 1.77
N GLY A 49 -2.91 -4.53 2.73
CA GLY A 49 -3.55 -4.90 3.99
C GLY A 49 -3.50 -3.85 5.09
N LEU A 50 -3.79 -4.35 6.27
CA LEU A 50 -3.81 -3.63 7.53
C LEU A 50 -2.86 -4.34 8.51
N ARG A 51 -1.82 -3.65 8.97
CA ARG A 51 -0.93 -4.13 10.05
C ARG A 51 -1.40 -3.57 11.39
N THR A 52 -1.49 -4.46 12.37
CA THR A 52 -1.93 -4.13 13.73
C THR A 52 -0.77 -3.98 14.72
N GLU A 53 0.46 -4.33 14.32
CA GLU A 53 1.65 -4.39 15.19
C GLU A 53 2.63 -3.23 14.93
N THR A 54 2.12 -2.01 14.75
CA THR A 54 2.94 -0.86 14.31
C THR A 54 3.33 0.10 15.44
N PHE A 55 4.34 0.92 15.14
CA PHE A 55 4.95 1.93 16.00
C PHE A 55 3.87 2.87 16.57
N ASP A 56 3.93 3.15 17.88
CA ASP A 56 2.97 3.99 18.61
C ASP A 56 1.51 3.49 18.69
N GLY A 57 1.25 2.22 18.34
CA GLY A 57 -0.07 1.60 18.50
C GLY A 57 -1.11 2.04 17.48
N GLN A 58 -0.72 2.85 16.49
CA GLN A 58 -1.54 3.14 15.32
C GLN A 58 -1.56 1.94 14.40
N ARG A 59 -2.69 1.63 13.75
CA ARG A 59 -2.73 0.58 12.73
C ARG A 59 -2.35 1.15 11.37
N GLU A 60 -1.58 0.40 10.59
CA GLU A 60 -1.02 0.85 9.31
C GLU A 60 -1.73 0.18 8.13
N LEU A 61 -2.16 0.98 7.16
CA LEU A 61 -2.53 0.51 5.83
C LEU A 61 -1.27 0.49 4.96
N PHE A 62 -1.06 -0.61 4.24
CA PHE A 62 0.18 -0.81 3.49
C PHE A 62 -0.03 -1.46 2.12
N ILE A 63 0.91 -1.18 1.21
CA ILE A 63 1.11 -1.89 -0.05
C ILE A 63 2.54 -2.39 -0.07
N ARG A 64 2.74 -3.65 -0.46
CA ARG A 64 4.06 -4.25 -0.62
C ARG A 64 4.14 -4.97 -1.96
N LEU A 65 5.07 -4.52 -2.79
CA LEU A 65 5.35 -5.03 -4.12
C LEU A 65 6.74 -5.64 -4.08
N GLU A 66 6.87 -6.91 -4.41
CA GLU A 66 8.13 -7.65 -4.27
C GLU A 66 8.52 -8.35 -5.55
N TRP A 67 9.78 -8.13 -5.95
CA TRP A 67 10.52 -8.90 -6.94
C TRP A 67 11.53 -9.75 -6.18
N LEU A 68 11.39 -11.06 -6.28
CA LEU A 68 12.19 -12.02 -5.53
C LEU A 68 13.64 -12.05 -6.03
N PRO A 69 14.58 -12.56 -5.22
CA PRO A 69 15.94 -12.80 -5.67
C PRO A 69 15.98 -13.65 -6.95
N GLY A 70 16.74 -13.19 -7.94
CA GLY A 70 16.88 -13.83 -9.25
C GLY A 70 15.83 -13.43 -10.28
N HIS A 71 14.95 -12.47 -9.98
CA HIS A 71 13.95 -11.98 -10.94
C HIS A 71 14.62 -11.36 -12.19
N ASP A 72 14.07 -11.66 -13.37
CA ASP A 72 14.68 -11.33 -14.68
C ASP A 72 14.72 -9.82 -14.96
N ASP A 73 13.74 -9.06 -14.48
CA ASP A 73 13.70 -7.60 -14.63
C ASP A 73 14.75 -6.87 -13.77
N LEU A 74 15.38 -7.55 -12.80
CA LEU A 74 16.40 -6.96 -11.94
C LEU A 74 17.78 -7.06 -12.61
N ILE A 75 18.29 -5.94 -13.11
CA ILE A 75 19.51 -5.92 -13.92
C ILE A 75 20.79 -5.83 -13.08
N PRO A 76 20.90 -4.97 -12.05
CA PRO A 76 22.10 -4.89 -11.24
C PRO A 76 22.32 -6.18 -10.45
N PRO A 77 23.52 -6.81 -10.48
CA PRO A 77 23.77 -8.06 -9.77
C PRO A 77 23.48 -8.01 -8.27
N GLY A 78 23.69 -6.85 -7.63
CA GLY A 78 23.41 -6.66 -6.19
C GLY A 78 21.91 -6.67 -5.86
N VAL A 79 21.10 -6.04 -6.71
CA VAL A 79 19.63 -6.02 -6.55
C VAL A 79 19.05 -7.37 -6.95
N GLN A 80 19.51 -7.95 -8.07
CA GLN A 80 19.08 -9.28 -8.49
C GLN A 80 19.36 -10.35 -7.42
N ALA A 81 20.49 -10.28 -6.72
CA ALA A 81 20.82 -11.23 -5.66
C ALA A 81 19.97 -11.09 -4.39
N THR A 82 19.43 -9.89 -4.13
CA THR A 82 18.70 -9.59 -2.88
C THR A 82 17.19 -9.43 -3.07
N GLY A 83 16.74 -9.24 -4.31
CA GLY A 83 15.37 -8.84 -4.63
C GLY A 83 15.16 -7.33 -4.48
N LEU A 84 13.98 -6.88 -4.89
CA LEU A 84 13.52 -5.50 -4.77
C LEU A 84 12.17 -5.49 -4.07
N VAL A 85 11.99 -4.57 -3.12
CA VAL A 85 10.70 -4.34 -2.48
C VAL A 85 10.35 -2.87 -2.61
N VAL A 86 9.19 -2.58 -3.17
CA VAL A 86 8.58 -1.24 -3.14
C VAL A 86 7.42 -1.29 -2.15
N HIS A 87 7.47 -0.43 -1.15
CA HIS A 87 6.53 -0.41 -0.04
C HIS A 87 5.86 0.95 0.07
N TRP A 88 4.56 0.95 0.33
CA TRP A 88 3.81 2.13 0.72
C TRP A 88 3.22 1.92 2.11
N SER A 89 3.29 2.97 2.91
CA SER A 89 2.62 3.09 4.20
C SER A 89 1.80 4.37 4.18
N HIS A 90 0.55 4.32 4.65
CA HIS A 90 -0.21 5.55 4.82
C HIS A 90 0.35 6.46 5.93
N LEU A 91 1.24 5.93 6.78
CA LEU A 91 1.90 6.67 7.86
C LEU A 91 3.28 7.21 7.49
N ALA A 92 3.98 6.53 6.57
CA ALA A 92 5.39 6.82 6.26
C ALA A 92 5.68 7.07 4.77
N GLY A 93 4.67 6.98 3.90
CA GLY A 93 4.81 7.15 2.47
C GLY A 93 5.48 5.96 1.77
N TRP A 94 6.14 6.26 0.65
CA TRP A 94 6.82 5.26 -0.18
C TRP A 94 8.25 4.99 0.29
N SER A 95 8.68 3.74 0.18
CA SER A 95 10.08 3.33 0.32
C SER A 95 10.42 2.23 -0.68
N VAL A 96 11.71 2.15 -1.03
CA VAL A 96 12.25 1.12 -1.92
C VAL A 96 13.45 0.47 -1.23
N CYS A 97 13.46 -0.85 -1.18
CA CYS A 97 14.45 -1.65 -0.48
C CYS A 97 15.09 -2.71 -1.39
N ALA A 98 16.39 -2.90 -1.27
CA ALA A 98 17.12 -4.01 -1.89
C ALA A 98 18.13 -4.54 -0.87
N GLY A 99 17.86 -5.72 -0.30
CA GLY A 99 18.64 -6.25 0.82
C GLY A 99 18.58 -5.33 2.05
N ALA A 100 19.73 -4.77 2.45
CA ALA A 100 19.84 -3.84 3.58
C ALA A 100 19.72 -2.37 3.17
N ASP A 101 19.77 -2.08 1.87
CA ASP A 101 19.70 -0.72 1.35
C ASP A 101 18.23 -0.29 1.27
N VAL A 102 17.95 0.91 1.79
CA VAL A 102 16.61 1.52 1.79
C VAL A 102 16.72 2.95 1.30
N THR A 103 15.82 3.34 0.40
CA THR A 103 15.67 4.72 -0.05
C THR A 103 14.21 5.14 -0.02
N VAL A 104 13.99 6.44 0.20
CA VAL A 104 12.66 7.06 0.17
C VAL A 104 12.60 7.91 -1.10
N PRO A 105 11.82 7.50 -2.13
CA PRO A 105 11.69 8.29 -3.33
C PRO A 105 11.09 9.66 -2.99
N PRO A 106 11.56 10.76 -3.60
CA PRO A 106 11.10 12.12 -3.30
C PRO A 106 9.75 12.40 -4.01
N VAL A 107 8.74 11.61 -3.69
CA VAL A 107 7.39 11.69 -4.27
C VAL A 107 6.35 11.89 -3.19
N ASP A 108 5.17 12.36 -3.59
CA ASP A 108 4.01 12.43 -2.71
C ASP A 108 3.57 11.01 -2.28
N ASP A 109 3.01 10.88 -1.08
CA ASP A 109 2.52 9.59 -0.56
C ASP A 109 1.46 8.98 -1.49
N LEU A 110 0.65 9.81 -2.16
CA LEU A 110 -0.34 9.41 -3.16
C LEU A 110 0.05 9.91 -4.56
N ALA A 111 1.34 9.80 -4.89
CA ALA A 111 1.87 10.09 -6.22
C ALA A 111 1.13 9.33 -7.32
N ASP A 112 1.18 9.88 -8.54
CA ASP A 112 0.63 9.22 -9.71
C ASP A 112 1.20 7.79 -9.86
N PRO A 113 0.37 6.77 -10.08
CA PRO A 113 0.80 5.38 -10.26
C PRO A 113 1.91 5.18 -11.30
N ALA A 114 1.90 5.95 -12.40
CA ALA A 114 2.94 5.88 -13.42
C ALA A 114 4.30 6.36 -12.88
N LEU A 115 4.30 7.28 -11.92
CA LEU A 115 5.51 7.76 -11.27
C LEU A 115 6.12 6.71 -10.33
N ILE A 116 5.27 5.95 -9.62
CA ILE A 116 5.71 4.83 -8.79
C ILE A 116 6.27 3.69 -9.67
N ALA A 117 5.62 3.43 -10.80
CA ALA A 117 6.11 2.45 -11.77
C ALA A 117 7.47 2.86 -12.37
N ASP A 118 7.66 4.15 -12.70
CA ASP A 118 8.95 4.68 -13.16
C ASP A 118 10.05 4.55 -12.09
N ALA A 119 9.74 4.86 -10.83
CA ALA A 119 10.67 4.68 -9.72
C ALA A 119 11.08 3.21 -9.52
N ALA A 120 10.12 2.29 -9.63
CA ALA A 120 10.37 0.84 -9.54
C ALA A 120 11.23 0.35 -10.71
N LEU A 121 10.92 0.78 -11.94
CA LEU A 121 11.73 0.49 -13.13
C LEU A 121 13.16 1.02 -12.97
N HIS A 122 13.32 2.27 -12.51
CA HIS A 122 14.64 2.85 -12.27
C HIS A 122 15.43 2.01 -11.25
N ALA A 123 14.80 1.63 -10.14
CA ALA A 123 15.43 0.78 -9.13
C ALA A 123 15.78 -0.62 -9.68
N ALA A 124 14.93 -1.20 -10.52
CA ALA A 124 15.17 -2.50 -11.16
C ALA A 124 16.35 -2.45 -12.16
N VAL A 125 16.52 -1.35 -12.88
CA VAL A 125 17.55 -1.20 -13.94
C VAL A 125 18.88 -0.68 -13.41
N TYR A 126 18.85 0.28 -12.50
CA TYR A 126 20.04 1.02 -12.03
C TYR A 126 20.40 0.74 -10.56
N GLY A 127 19.49 0.11 -9.82
CA GLY A 127 19.65 -0.11 -8.39
C GLY A 127 19.42 1.15 -7.57
N LEU A 128 19.70 1.07 -6.26
CA LEU A 128 19.40 2.14 -5.31
C LEU A 128 20.54 3.15 -5.12
N THR A 129 21.73 2.86 -5.66
CA THR A 129 22.89 3.77 -5.57
C THR A 129 22.81 4.93 -6.56
N GLU A 130 22.19 4.69 -7.72
CA GLU A 130 22.01 5.70 -8.74
C GLU A 130 20.82 6.59 -8.41
N ARG A 131 21.04 7.90 -8.43
CA ARG A 131 19.99 8.87 -8.12
C ARG A 131 18.90 8.80 -9.17
N TRP A 132 17.69 8.43 -8.76
CA TRP A 132 16.50 8.58 -9.58
C TRP A 132 16.16 10.07 -9.77
N VAL A 133 15.88 10.46 -11.01
CA VAL A 133 15.47 11.81 -11.38
C VAL A 133 14.00 11.76 -11.73
N ILE A 134 13.19 12.45 -10.93
CA ILE A 134 11.75 12.50 -11.10
C ILE A 134 11.38 13.04 -12.50
N PRO A 135 10.71 12.26 -13.37
CA PRO A 135 10.40 12.69 -14.73
C PRO A 135 9.28 13.73 -14.76
N PHE A 136 8.38 13.68 -13.78
CA PHE A 136 7.27 14.61 -13.60
C PHE A 136 6.76 14.57 -12.16
N GLU A 137 6.16 15.66 -11.70
CA GLU A 137 5.46 15.72 -10.42
C GLU A 137 3.95 15.68 -10.65
N ALA A 138 3.31 14.59 -10.21
CA ALA A 138 1.86 14.45 -10.26
C ALA A 138 1.36 13.63 -9.06
N ARG A 139 0.20 14.02 -8.52
CA ARG A 139 -0.57 13.19 -7.58
C ARG A 139 -1.62 12.40 -8.35
N TRP A 140 -1.99 11.24 -7.81
CA TRP A 140 -3.05 10.43 -8.37
C TRP A 140 -4.37 11.19 -8.46
N GLN A 141 -5.13 11.00 -9.53
CA GLN A 141 -6.36 11.75 -9.79
C GLN A 141 -7.45 11.57 -8.72
N TYR A 142 -7.38 10.49 -7.92
CA TYR A 142 -8.30 10.20 -6.80
C TYR A 142 -7.62 10.35 -5.43
N ALA A 143 -6.48 11.04 -5.36
CA ALA A 143 -5.73 11.21 -4.12
C ALA A 143 -6.53 11.95 -3.05
N LEU A 144 -7.36 12.94 -3.42
CA LEU A 144 -8.18 13.69 -2.46
C LEU A 144 -9.22 12.80 -1.76
N GLU A 145 -9.89 11.93 -2.52
CA GLU A 145 -10.86 10.97 -1.99
C GLU A 145 -10.19 9.98 -1.04
N LEU A 146 -8.98 9.53 -1.39
CA LEU A 146 -8.21 8.65 -0.53
C LEU A 146 -7.71 9.38 0.73
N ASP A 147 -7.20 10.62 0.63
CA ASP A 147 -6.80 11.45 1.78
C ASP A 147 -7.96 11.55 2.79
N ILE A 148 -9.17 11.86 2.33
CA ILE A 148 -10.38 11.92 3.18
C ILE A 148 -10.65 10.56 3.84
N ALA A 149 -10.54 9.47 3.09
CA ALA A 149 -10.78 8.13 3.60
C ALA A 149 -9.72 7.66 4.60
N LEU A 150 -8.47 8.10 4.46
CA LEU A 150 -7.37 7.85 5.39
C LEU A 150 -7.59 8.59 6.71
N VAL A 151 -7.98 9.86 6.67
CA VAL A 151 -8.35 10.61 7.88
C VAL A 151 -9.49 9.93 8.63
N GLN A 152 -10.55 9.51 7.92
CA GLN A 152 -11.66 8.78 8.53
C GLN A 152 -11.25 7.40 9.05
N PHE A 153 -10.25 6.78 8.46
CA PHE A 153 -9.68 5.52 8.95
C PHE A 153 -8.96 5.76 10.28
N ASP A 154 -8.06 6.73 10.33
CA ASP A 154 -7.30 7.07 11.54
C ASP A 154 -8.22 7.49 12.70
N GLU A 155 -9.25 8.30 12.43
CA GLU A 155 -10.26 8.69 13.44
C GLU A 155 -11.01 7.48 14.01
N ARG A 156 -11.35 6.48 13.18
CA ARG A 156 -12.04 5.26 13.64
C ARG A 156 -11.14 4.37 14.49
N GLU A 157 -9.85 4.30 14.16
CA GLU A 157 -8.90 3.48 14.91
C GLU A 157 -8.41 4.18 16.19
N ALA A 158 -8.38 5.52 16.25
CA ALA A 158 -8.05 6.27 17.46
C ALA A 158 -9.11 6.16 18.59
N VAL A 159 -10.35 5.78 18.24
CA VAL A 159 -11.47 5.62 19.19
C VAL A 159 -11.54 4.20 19.79
N ARG A 160 -10.76 3.24 19.27
CA ARG A 160 -10.77 1.83 19.69
C ARG A 160 -9.72 1.53 20.76
#